data_AF-A0A7J8VB91-F1
#
_entry.id   AF-A0A7J8VB91-F1
#
_cell.length_a   1.000
_cell.length_b   1.000
_cell.length_c   1.000
_cell.angle_alpha   90.00
_cell.angle_beta   90.00
_cell.angle_gamma   90.00
#
_symmetry.space_group_name_H-M   'P 1'
#
loop_
_entity.id
_entity.type
_entity.pdbx_description
1 polymer ?
#
loop_
_entity_poly.entity_id
_entity_poly.type
_entity_poly.pdbx_seq_one_letter_code
_entity_poly.pdbx_strand_id
1 'polypeptide(L)'
;MGTKGKIKKKNRERKQDRNDSHRNTAMEQLNTEPQDHISCFPDDILFRIISFLPFESAVHTTFLSKQWKDLWKKNLILNTTMEDIIVTILNLVYDFSELHPSKNKWGLQFNLDQDRLLFVSITPNRTLHLDFSPAEQEFPASFDWLLPLRLPSAYKPDEMIMKLNPPLSLYAQIKIKTLYLVSVSHLSSKAVTCLVSNLPFLESLIIEKCNGVQSLVVQDAGVLQKLIVLDCPQLRTLSFQGPHLGCFRYRGNLVSFRFKGCCGCSDIDIYSQYTCECGIFLEDVMLDLRQGLLTQWTWDFETNTDHPYFPSQGSYHCGCTTKDKCFKSILRTIDWVTSLTICRWFFEKTICKNLFSSSKGPESYFSQLKELWWIDCSMTRHNIDVLLCFLKLCPNVERLYVTMDPKCYNLTSSIPENFLAIVGAPENLNGLKVVKLEGFVGEQMEIFVARRLVPLFGENNPVIISKSYGKCLKHLVKVDKLENNATYSYKFKMVENVDEKILYHIHMNL
;
A
#
# COMPACT_ATOMS: atom_id res chain seq x y z
N MET A 1 63.29 -47.84 4.14
CA MET A 1 64.72 -47.80 4.50
C MET A 1 65.07 -46.31 4.63
N GLY A 2 65.20 -45.74 5.84
CA GLY A 2 66.48 -45.62 6.57
C GLY A 2 67.52 -44.94 5.67
N THR A 3 68.06 -43.74 5.92
CA THR A 3 68.66 -43.27 7.17
C THR A 3 69.10 -41.79 7.06
N LYS A 4 69.26 -41.19 8.25
CA LYS A 4 69.72 -39.82 8.56
C LYS A 4 71.20 -39.54 8.24
N GLY A 5 71.54 -38.25 8.13
CA GLY A 5 72.85 -37.64 8.43
C GLY A 5 72.93 -36.23 7.82
N LYS A 6 72.70 -35.08 8.48
CA LYS A 6 73.37 -34.42 9.63
C LYS A 6 74.90 -34.30 9.45
N ILE A 7 75.41 -33.09 9.16
CA ILE A 7 76.28 -32.26 10.07
C ILE A 7 77.03 -31.09 9.37
N LYS A 8 76.80 -29.90 9.94
CA LYS A 8 77.66 -28.72 10.26
C LYS A 8 78.56 -28.00 9.21
N LYS A 9 78.18 -26.74 8.96
CA LYS A 9 78.85 -25.47 9.37
C LYS A 9 80.38 -25.48 9.58
N LYS A 10 81.09 -24.59 8.85
CA LYS A 10 82.07 -23.67 9.46
C LYS A 10 82.40 -22.46 8.56
N ASN A 11 82.09 -21.27 9.09
CA ASN A 11 82.64 -19.97 8.67
C ASN A 11 84.14 -19.92 8.89
N ARG A 12 84.84 -19.14 8.06
CA ARG A 12 85.94 -18.26 8.52
C ARG A 12 86.11 -17.07 7.57
N GLU A 13 85.86 -15.90 8.14
CA GLU A 13 86.10 -14.56 7.62
C GLU A 13 87.60 -14.25 7.47
N ARG A 14 87.97 -13.33 6.57
CA ARG A 14 88.72 -12.09 6.91
C ARG A 14 88.97 -11.18 5.69
N LYS A 15 88.52 -9.92 5.85
CA LYS A 15 89.05 -8.60 5.41
C LYS A 15 89.21 -8.36 3.90
N GLN A 16 88.46 -7.48 3.23
CA GLN A 16 88.25 -6.01 3.38
C GLN A 16 89.45 -5.15 2.96
N ASP A 17 89.42 -4.70 1.70
CA ASP A 17 89.94 -3.42 1.19
C ASP A 17 89.00 -3.01 0.03
N ARG A 18 88.14 -2.01 0.26
CA ARG A 18 88.27 -0.59 -0.12
C ARG A 18 87.86 -0.29 -1.57
N ASN A 19 86.67 0.33 -1.63
CA ASN A 19 86.16 1.29 -2.62
C ASN A 19 86.20 0.91 -4.10
N ASP A 20 85.02 0.64 -4.65
CA ASP A 20 84.45 1.64 -5.57
C ASP A 20 82.92 1.71 -5.42
N SER A 21 82.53 2.71 -4.64
CA SER A 21 81.22 3.30 -4.59
C SER A 21 80.90 3.89 -5.96
N HIS A 22 79.98 3.28 -6.71
CA HIS A 22 79.07 3.93 -7.67
C HIS A 22 78.34 2.84 -8.49
N ARG A 23 77.42 2.09 -7.87
CA ARG A 23 76.43 1.30 -8.64
C ARG A 23 75.19 0.81 -7.89
N ASN A 24 75.03 1.11 -6.59
CA ASN A 24 73.92 0.58 -5.79
C ASN A 24 73.01 1.68 -5.19
N THR A 25 72.66 2.71 -5.98
CA THR A 25 71.65 3.70 -5.54
C THR A 25 70.48 3.82 -6.52
N ALA A 26 70.24 2.81 -7.34
CA ALA A 26 69.16 2.81 -8.34
C ALA A 26 68.27 1.55 -8.31
N MET A 27 68.24 0.82 -7.19
CA MET A 27 67.45 -0.42 -7.07
C MET A 27 66.72 -0.56 -5.74
N GLU A 28 66.47 0.56 -5.05
CA GLU A 28 65.68 0.62 -3.81
C GLU A 28 64.41 1.48 -3.99
N GLN A 29 63.88 1.54 -5.21
CA GLN A 29 62.56 2.08 -5.50
C GLN A 29 61.85 1.13 -6.47
N LEU A 30 60.55 0.90 -6.23
CA LEU A 30 59.64 -0.06 -6.87
C LEU A 30 59.44 -1.39 -6.12
N ASN A 31 59.42 -1.36 -4.79
CA ASN A 31 58.39 -2.09 -4.04
C ASN A 31 57.23 -1.13 -3.75
N THR A 32 56.64 -0.54 -4.80
CA THR A 32 55.31 0.03 -4.69
C THR A 32 54.34 -1.12 -4.90
N GLU A 33 54.01 -1.84 -3.84
CA GLU A 33 52.71 -2.53 -3.78
C GLU A 33 51.67 -1.53 -4.28
N PRO A 34 50.81 -1.88 -5.25
CA PRO A 34 49.78 -0.96 -5.74
C PRO A 34 48.93 -0.55 -4.55
N GLN A 35 49.17 0.66 -4.07
CA GLN A 35 48.58 1.13 -2.84
C GLN A 35 47.11 1.41 -3.15
N ASP A 36 46.22 0.68 -2.46
CA ASP A 36 44.77 0.79 -2.69
C ASP A 36 44.26 2.13 -2.14
N HIS A 37 44.47 3.18 -2.94
CA HIS A 37 44.06 4.55 -2.62
C HIS A 37 42.54 4.70 -2.56
N ILE A 38 41.81 3.83 -3.27
CA ILE A 38 40.36 3.82 -3.27
C ILE A 38 39.86 3.33 -1.90
N SER A 39 40.33 2.19 -1.40
CA SER A 39 40.04 1.74 -0.02
C SER A 39 40.73 2.57 1.07
N CYS A 40 41.24 3.77 0.78
CA CYS A 40 41.71 4.70 1.80
C CYS A 40 40.72 5.85 2.04
N PHE A 41 39.66 5.96 1.21
CA PHE A 41 38.61 6.94 1.45
C PHE A 41 37.80 6.60 2.70
N PRO A 42 37.23 7.60 3.38
CA PRO A 42 36.34 7.35 4.50
C PRO A 42 35.06 6.61 4.07
N ASP A 43 34.47 5.86 5.01
CA ASP A 43 33.34 4.93 4.77
C ASP A 43 32.16 5.57 4.02
N ASP A 44 31.91 6.86 4.24
CA ASP A 44 30.85 7.64 3.59
C ASP A 44 31.09 7.80 2.08
N ILE A 45 32.33 8.06 1.67
CA ILE A 45 32.72 8.16 0.26
C ILE A 45 32.73 6.77 -0.39
N LEU A 46 33.26 5.77 0.30
CA LEU A 46 33.25 4.38 -0.18
C LEU A 46 31.83 3.87 -0.39
N PHE A 47 30.95 4.09 0.57
CA PHE A 47 29.54 3.72 0.44
C PHE A 47 28.86 4.55 -0.66
N ARG A 48 29.19 5.84 -0.84
CA ARG A 48 28.67 6.63 -1.97
C ARG A 48 29.05 6.01 -3.32
N ILE A 49 30.27 5.50 -3.46
CA ILE A 49 30.67 4.73 -4.64
C ILE A 49 29.79 3.48 -4.78
N ILE A 50 29.59 2.69 -3.71
CA ILE A 50 28.70 1.52 -3.70
C ILE A 50 27.26 1.89 -4.11
N SER A 51 26.77 3.06 -3.69
CA SER A 51 25.40 3.50 -3.98
C SER A 51 25.13 3.75 -5.46
N PHE A 52 26.18 3.96 -6.26
CA PHE A 52 26.13 4.06 -7.72
C PHE A 52 26.36 2.71 -8.42
N LEU A 53 26.58 1.63 -7.68
CA LEU A 53 26.81 0.31 -8.26
C LEU A 53 25.51 -0.53 -8.27
N PRO A 54 25.33 -1.40 -9.27
CA PRO A 54 24.35 -2.49 -9.20
C PRO A 54 24.49 -3.27 -7.89
N PHE A 55 23.41 -3.82 -7.34
CA PHE A 55 23.49 -4.59 -6.10
C PHE A 55 24.53 -5.72 -6.15
N GLU A 56 24.60 -6.49 -7.24
CA GLU A 56 25.61 -7.56 -7.36
C GLU A 56 27.03 -7.00 -7.36
N SER A 57 27.27 -5.90 -8.06
CA SER A 57 28.55 -5.18 -8.05
C SER A 57 28.87 -4.59 -6.69
N ALA A 58 27.86 -4.02 -5.99
CA ALA A 58 27.94 -3.52 -4.64
C ALA A 58 28.31 -4.63 -3.64
N VAL A 59 27.71 -5.81 -3.76
CA VAL A 59 28.10 -6.99 -2.97
C VAL A 59 29.49 -7.48 -3.37
N HIS A 60 29.86 -7.43 -4.64
CA HIS A 60 31.21 -7.80 -5.09
C HIS A 60 32.28 -6.86 -4.55
N THR A 61 31.95 -5.62 -4.20
CA THR A 61 32.91 -4.73 -3.55
C THR A 61 33.45 -5.31 -2.23
N THR A 62 32.71 -6.22 -1.58
CA THR A 62 33.19 -6.92 -0.38
C THR A 62 34.48 -7.72 -0.57
N PHE A 63 34.82 -8.05 -1.83
CA PHE A 63 36.06 -8.73 -2.19
C PHE A 63 37.23 -7.78 -2.45
N LEU A 64 36.98 -6.46 -2.59
CA LEU A 64 38.02 -5.46 -2.89
C LEU A 64 38.96 -5.25 -1.70
N SER A 65 38.42 -5.00 -0.51
CA SER A 65 39.22 -4.94 0.72
C SER A 65 38.35 -5.11 1.97
N LYS A 66 39.01 -5.24 3.14
CA LYS A 66 38.31 -5.35 4.44
C LYS A 66 37.39 -4.17 4.72
N GLN A 67 37.69 -2.99 4.17
CA GLN A 67 36.86 -1.80 4.39
C GLN A 67 35.51 -1.90 3.70
N TRP A 68 35.40 -2.59 2.55
CA TRP A 68 34.16 -2.72 1.78
C TRP A 68 33.23 -3.85 2.25
N LYS A 69 33.73 -4.78 3.07
CA LYS A 69 33.11 -6.08 3.39
C LYS A 69 31.67 -6.00 3.91
N ASP A 70 31.33 -4.93 4.61
CA ASP A 70 29.98 -4.71 5.13
C ASP A 70 29.42 -3.33 4.77
N LEU A 71 30.11 -2.58 3.90
CA LEU A 71 29.65 -1.25 3.52
C LEU A 71 28.28 -1.35 2.88
N TRP A 72 28.04 -2.19 1.87
CA TRP A 72 26.73 -2.33 1.21
C TRP A 72 25.54 -2.65 2.14
N LYS A 73 25.78 -3.07 3.40
CA LYS A 73 24.75 -3.32 4.42
C LYS A 73 24.49 -2.12 5.34
N LYS A 74 25.39 -1.13 5.37
CA LYS A 74 25.23 0.07 6.18
C LYS A 74 24.18 0.98 5.56
N ASN A 75 23.51 1.79 6.37
CA ASN A 75 22.70 2.87 5.85
C ASN A 75 23.60 4.09 5.69
N LEU A 76 23.64 4.67 4.50
CA LEU A 76 24.29 5.96 4.28
C LEU A 76 23.53 7.03 5.09
N ILE A 77 24.23 8.00 5.64
CA ILE A 77 23.62 9.22 6.17
C ILE A 77 24.17 10.35 5.32
N LEU A 78 23.47 10.69 4.24
CA LEU A 78 23.83 11.86 3.43
C LEU A 78 23.17 13.10 4.03
N ASN A 79 23.98 14.04 4.48
CA ASN A 79 23.52 15.41 4.75
C ASN A 79 23.52 16.15 3.41
N THR A 80 22.36 16.45 2.85
CA THR A 80 22.24 17.08 1.54
C THR A 80 20.88 17.77 1.40
N THR A 81 20.71 18.64 0.40
CA THR A 81 19.41 19.30 0.21
C THR A 81 18.37 18.34 -0.37
N MET A 82 17.09 18.68 -0.26
CA MET A 82 16.00 17.88 -0.83
C MET A 82 16.15 17.67 -2.35
N GLU A 83 16.70 18.65 -3.06
CA GLU A 83 16.93 18.57 -4.51
C GLU A 83 17.97 17.49 -4.85
N ASP A 84 19.09 17.46 -4.12
CA ASP A 84 20.13 16.45 -4.32
C ASP A 84 19.61 15.03 -4.05
N ILE A 85 18.69 14.89 -3.10
CA ILE A 85 18.02 13.63 -2.78
C ILE A 85 17.16 13.17 -3.94
N ILE A 86 16.36 14.05 -4.54
CA ILE A 86 15.54 13.69 -5.70
C ILE A 86 16.44 13.21 -6.84
N VAL A 87 17.53 13.94 -7.13
CA VAL A 87 18.49 13.55 -8.17
C VAL A 87 19.10 12.18 -7.87
N THR A 88 19.49 11.95 -6.62
CA THR A 88 20.05 10.66 -6.19
C THR A 88 19.03 9.52 -6.32
N ILE A 89 17.77 9.75 -5.94
CA ILE A 89 16.68 8.77 -6.08
C ILE A 89 16.40 8.49 -7.56
N LEU A 90 16.37 9.50 -8.42
CA LEU A 90 16.12 9.33 -9.85
C LEU A 90 17.25 8.53 -10.53
N ASN A 91 18.50 8.88 -10.23
CA ASN A 91 19.66 8.12 -10.73
C ASN A 91 19.62 6.67 -10.24
N LEU A 92 19.29 6.47 -8.96
CA LEU A 92 19.13 5.13 -8.41
C LEU A 92 18.05 4.32 -9.13
N VAL A 93 16.88 4.93 -9.36
CA VAL A 93 15.76 4.29 -10.04
C VAL A 93 16.13 3.94 -11.49
N TYR A 94 16.94 4.80 -12.13
CA TYR A 94 17.50 4.57 -13.44
C TYR A 94 18.45 3.35 -13.45
N ASP A 95 19.47 3.37 -12.60
CA ASP A 95 20.47 2.30 -12.48
C ASP A 95 19.80 0.95 -12.13
N PHE A 96 18.81 0.95 -11.24
CA PHE A 96 18.03 -0.23 -10.89
C PHE A 96 17.29 -0.83 -12.08
N SER A 97 16.86 -0.01 -13.04
CA SER A 97 16.10 -0.46 -14.21
C SER A 97 17.00 -1.10 -15.28
N GLU A 98 18.28 -0.71 -15.38
CA GLU A 98 19.25 -1.27 -16.31
C GLU A 98 19.97 -2.52 -15.77
N LEU A 99 20.30 -2.59 -14.48
CA LEU A 99 21.36 -3.46 -13.97
C LEU A 99 20.89 -4.77 -13.31
N HIS A 100 19.69 -5.24 -13.68
CA HIS A 100 18.97 -6.40 -13.12
C HIS A 100 18.44 -6.21 -11.67
N PRO A 101 17.12 -6.41 -11.44
CA PRO A 101 16.56 -6.31 -10.10
C PRO A 101 17.09 -7.43 -9.22
N SER A 102 17.83 -7.06 -8.18
CA SER A 102 18.32 -8.02 -7.17
C SER A 102 17.13 -8.79 -6.56
N LYS A 103 17.36 -9.99 -6.05
CA LYS A 103 16.33 -10.73 -5.28
C LYS A 103 16.02 -10.11 -3.91
N ASN A 104 16.78 -9.09 -3.49
CA ASN A 104 16.73 -8.53 -2.16
C ASN A 104 16.19 -7.10 -2.16
N LYS A 105 15.67 -6.66 -1.01
CA LYS A 105 15.32 -5.27 -0.77
C LYS A 105 16.61 -4.46 -0.63
N TRP A 106 16.76 -3.41 -1.43
CA TRP A 106 17.86 -2.47 -1.30
C TRP A 106 17.34 -1.13 -0.77
N GLY A 107 18.09 -0.45 0.08
CA GLY A 107 17.66 0.82 0.63
C GLY A 107 18.82 1.75 1.01
N LEU A 108 18.52 3.03 0.99
CA LEU A 108 19.36 4.15 1.38
C LEU A 108 18.65 4.94 2.48
N GLN A 109 19.43 5.58 3.32
CA GLN A 109 18.94 6.54 4.29
C GLN A 109 19.56 7.90 3.95
N PHE A 110 18.79 8.97 4.17
CA PHE A 110 19.24 10.34 3.94
C PHE A 110 18.90 11.15 5.19
N ASN A 111 19.77 12.09 5.55
CA ASN A 111 19.53 13.04 6.63
C ASN A 111 19.10 14.37 6.04
N LEU A 112 17.82 14.67 6.25
CA LEU A 112 17.20 15.95 5.98
C LEU A 112 17.49 16.86 7.17
N ASP A 113 17.90 18.09 6.89
CA ASP A 113 18.23 19.10 7.91
C ASP A 113 17.31 19.02 9.14
N GLN A 114 17.91 19.05 10.34
CA GLN A 114 17.26 18.93 11.66
C GLN A 114 16.81 17.49 12.04
N ASP A 115 17.73 16.51 12.00
CA ASP A 115 17.52 15.12 12.46
C ASP A 115 16.34 14.37 11.80
N ARG A 116 15.93 14.79 10.60
CA ARG A 116 14.85 14.15 9.86
C ARG A 116 15.43 13.10 8.93
N LEU A 117 15.03 11.85 9.09
CA LEU A 117 15.56 10.77 8.28
C LEU A 117 14.57 10.42 7.17
N LEU A 118 15.08 10.30 5.94
CA LEU A 118 14.35 9.71 4.83
C LEU A 118 14.91 8.33 4.54
N PHE A 119 14.07 7.32 4.63
CA PHE A 119 14.41 5.98 4.16
C PHE A 119 13.86 5.77 2.75
N VAL A 120 14.76 5.45 1.83
CA VAL A 120 14.43 5.08 0.46
C VAL A 120 14.71 3.60 0.31
N SER A 121 13.79 2.83 -0.26
CA SER A 121 14.09 1.46 -0.64
C SER A 121 13.42 1.07 -1.94
N ILE A 122 14.13 0.26 -2.73
CA ILE A 122 13.62 -0.32 -3.96
C ILE A 122 13.61 -1.84 -3.77
N THR A 123 12.44 -2.42 -4.02
CA THR A 123 12.21 -3.85 -3.90
C THR A 123 12.20 -4.52 -5.28
N PRO A 124 12.39 -5.85 -5.34
CA PRO A 124 12.45 -6.59 -6.61
C PRO A 124 11.16 -6.49 -7.45
N ASN A 125 10.01 -6.31 -6.79
CA ASN A 125 8.71 -6.08 -7.44
C ASN A 125 8.53 -4.63 -7.94
N ARG A 126 9.61 -3.85 -8.03
CA ARG A 126 9.62 -2.47 -8.54
C ARG A 126 8.76 -1.52 -7.72
N THR A 127 8.75 -1.72 -6.40
CA THR A 127 8.18 -0.77 -5.45
C THR A 127 9.28 0.17 -4.98
N LEU A 128 9.07 1.47 -5.18
CA LEU A 128 9.85 2.53 -4.55
C LEU A 128 9.14 2.93 -3.25
N HIS A 129 9.78 2.73 -2.12
CA HIS A 129 9.27 3.08 -0.80
C HIS A 129 10.06 4.26 -0.24
N LEU A 130 9.36 5.35 0.06
CA LEU A 130 9.89 6.58 0.65
C LEU A 130 9.21 6.80 2.00
N ASP A 131 9.99 6.71 3.06
CA ASP A 131 9.51 6.87 4.43
C ASP A 131 10.15 8.08 5.09
N PHE A 132 9.33 9.09 5.33
CA PHE A 132 9.68 10.36 5.95
C PHE A 132 9.31 10.41 7.44
N SER A 133 8.99 9.26 8.06
CA SER A 133 8.54 9.19 9.46
C SER A 133 9.57 9.85 10.39
N PRO A 134 9.20 10.94 11.07
CA PRO A 134 10.10 11.61 12.01
C PRO A 134 10.17 10.86 13.35
N ALA A 135 11.26 11.09 14.09
CA ALA A 135 11.21 10.99 15.55
C ALA A 135 10.35 12.16 16.06
N GLU A 136 9.11 11.87 16.46
CA GLU A 136 8.18 12.77 17.17
C GLU A 136 8.10 14.23 16.65
N GLN A 137 7.20 14.50 15.69
CA GLN A 137 6.86 15.88 15.31
C GLN A 137 5.58 16.36 16.00
N GLU A 138 5.66 17.52 16.64
CA GLU A 138 4.51 18.31 17.10
C GLU A 138 3.82 18.99 15.90
N PHE A 139 2.49 18.87 15.86
CA PHE A 139 1.52 19.53 14.97
C PHE A 139 1.99 19.85 13.53
N PRO A 140 1.78 18.94 12.57
CA PRO A 140 2.19 19.14 11.19
C PRO A 140 1.42 20.29 10.52
N ALA A 141 2.15 21.14 9.79
CA ALA A 141 1.58 22.21 8.99
C ALA A 141 0.62 21.65 7.94
N SER A 142 -0.58 22.23 7.85
CA SER A 142 -1.58 21.78 6.91
C SER A 142 -1.30 22.23 5.47
N PHE A 143 -1.57 21.37 4.49
CA PHE A 143 -1.34 21.68 3.09
C PHE A 143 -2.24 20.91 2.13
N ASP A 144 -2.40 21.45 0.93
CA ASP A 144 -3.02 20.76 -0.20
C ASP A 144 -1.94 20.10 -1.06
N TRP A 145 -2.18 18.86 -1.44
CA TRP A 145 -1.21 18.04 -2.15
C TRP A 145 -1.73 17.63 -3.52
N LEU A 146 -1.10 18.19 -4.54
CA LEU A 146 -1.35 17.86 -5.94
C LEU A 146 -0.28 16.88 -6.44
N LEU A 147 -0.75 15.77 -7.02
CA LEU A 147 0.04 14.72 -7.63
C LEU A 147 -0.38 14.55 -9.09
N PRO A 148 0.26 15.27 -10.03
CA PRO A 148 0.07 15.06 -11.45
C PRO A 148 0.96 13.89 -11.92
N LEU A 149 0.32 12.80 -12.36
CA LEU A 149 0.98 11.57 -12.83
C LEU A 149 1.33 11.58 -14.33
N ARG A 150 1.15 12.73 -14.99
CA ARG A 150 1.36 12.94 -16.42
C ARG A 150 2.83 12.74 -16.83
N LEU A 151 3.08 11.97 -17.88
CA LEU A 151 4.31 12.06 -18.70
C LEU A 151 4.27 13.33 -19.59
N PRO A 152 5.42 13.89 -19.99
CA PRO A 152 5.53 15.24 -20.51
C PRO A 152 5.06 15.32 -21.97
N SER A 153 3.90 15.91 -22.20
CA SER A 153 3.70 16.75 -23.39
C SER A 153 3.68 18.21 -22.93
N ALA A 154 4.81 18.89 -23.16
CA ALA A 154 5.01 20.34 -23.05
C ALA A 154 5.13 20.99 -21.66
N TYR A 155 5.50 20.26 -20.59
CA TYR A 155 6.15 20.94 -19.46
C TYR A 155 7.59 21.25 -19.86
N LYS A 156 7.92 22.54 -20.03
CA LYS A 156 9.32 22.97 -19.99
C LYS A 156 9.77 22.74 -18.55
N PRO A 157 10.74 21.84 -18.30
CA PRO A 157 11.32 21.72 -16.97
C PRO A 157 11.84 23.10 -16.56
N ASP A 158 11.62 23.51 -15.31
CA ASP A 158 12.27 24.71 -14.76
C ASP A 158 13.78 24.67 -15.07
N GLU A 159 14.41 25.83 -15.22
CA GLU A 159 15.84 25.97 -15.55
C GLU A 159 16.77 25.13 -14.63
N MET A 160 16.28 24.73 -13.46
CA MET A 160 16.96 23.85 -12.51
C MET A 160 17.19 22.42 -13.03
N ILE A 161 16.28 21.86 -13.85
CA ILE A 161 16.41 20.51 -14.43
C ILE A 161 17.35 20.51 -15.65
N MET A 162 17.47 21.64 -16.36
CA MET A 162 18.38 21.75 -17.51
C MET A 162 19.87 21.70 -17.12
N LYS A 163 20.23 21.89 -15.85
CA LYS A 163 21.60 21.68 -15.36
C LYS A 163 21.98 20.20 -15.20
N LEU A 164 21.03 19.29 -15.22
CA LEU A 164 21.26 17.90 -14.81
C LEU A 164 21.60 16.94 -15.95
N ASN A 165 21.56 17.35 -17.22
CA ASN A 165 21.85 16.47 -18.37
C ASN A 165 21.22 15.06 -18.26
N PRO A 166 19.98 14.82 -17.77
CA PRO A 166 19.38 13.50 -17.95
C PRO A 166 19.04 13.39 -19.46
N PRO A 167 19.56 12.40 -20.19
CA PRO A 167 19.24 12.27 -21.60
C PRO A 167 17.73 12.17 -21.79
N LEU A 168 17.15 13.11 -22.52
CA LEU A 168 15.71 13.23 -22.82
C LEU A 168 15.13 11.98 -23.52
N SER A 169 15.97 11.00 -23.89
CA SER A 169 15.63 9.70 -24.46
C SER A 169 15.32 8.59 -23.42
N LEU A 170 15.35 8.85 -22.11
CA LEU A 170 15.40 7.80 -21.07
C LEU A 170 14.17 7.62 -20.17
N TYR A 171 13.12 8.45 -20.31
CA TYR A 171 11.87 8.27 -19.56
C TYR A 171 11.22 6.90 -19.77
N ALA A 172 11.41 6.30 -20.95
CA ALA A 172 10.86 4.99 -21.29
C ALA A 172 11.46 3.82 -20.51
N GLN A 173 12.55 4.03 -19.75
CA GLN A 173 13.29 2.96 -19.08
C GLN A 173 12.98 2.81 -17.59
N ILE A 174 12.46 3.85 -16.93
CA ILE A 174 12.09 3.80 -15.50
C ILE A 174 10.91 2.85 -15.33
N LYS A 175 11.15 1.68 -14.74
CA LYS A 175 10.17 0.58 -14.70
C LYS A 175 9.37 0.49 -13.38
N ILE A 176 9.47 1.49 -12.51
CA ILE A 176 8.78 1.51 -11.21
C ILE A 176 7.27 1.45 -11.42
N LYS A 177 6.64 0.46 -10.78
CA LYS A 177 5.20 0.19 -10.88
C LYS A 177 4.45 0.60 -9.63
N THR A 178 5.11 0.63 -8.48
CA THR A 178 4.49 0.96 -7.20
C THR A 178 5.29 2.02 -6.48
N LEU A 179 4.60 3.04 -5.98
CA LEU A 179 5.17 4.07 -5.13
C LEU A 179 4.47 4.00 -3.78
N TYR A 180 5.26 3.85 -2.72
CA TYR A 180 4.78 3.79 -1.35
C TYR A 180 5.39 4.95 -0.57
N LEU A 181 4.53 5.87 -0.16
CA LEU A 181 4.86 7.11 0.53
C LEU A 181 4.36 7.02 1.97
N VAL A 182 5.27 7.22 2.93
CA VAL A 182 4.94 7.24 4.35
C VAL A 182 5.34 8.59 4.95
N SER A 183 4.41 9.22 5.67
CA SER A 183 4.63 10.44 6.45
C SER A 183 5.17 11.65 5.67
N VAL A 184 4.72 11.83 4.42
CA VAL A 184 5.03 13.03 3.63
C VAL A 184 4.43 14.28 4.27
N SER A 185 5.27 15.28 4.53
CA SER A 185 4.93 16.59 5.08
C SER A 185 4.83 17.68 4.00
N HIS A 186 4.38 18.87 4.38
CA HIS A 186 4.36 20.06 3.52
C HIS A 186 5.73 20.40 2.92
N LEU A 187 6.83 20.11 3.64
CA LEU A 187 8.19 20.42 3.17
C LEU A 187 8.66 19.44 2.09
N SER A 188 8.31 18.16 2.25
CA SER A 188 8.68 17.08 1.33
C SER A 188 7.71 16.94 0.16
N SER A 189 6.49 17.49 0.25
CA SER A 189 5.43 17.27 -0.73
C SER A 189 5.82 17.73 -2.14
N LYS A 190 6.48 18.90 -2.26
CA LYS A 190 6.98 19.42 -3.55
C LYS A 190 7.98 18.46 -4.21
N ALA A 191 8.94 17.98 -3.43
CA ALA A 191 9.96 17.03 -3.88
C ALA A 191 9.32 15.72 -4.37
N VAL A 192 8.38 15.19 -3.60
CA VAL A 192 7.65 13.97 -3.96
C VAL A 192 6.78 14.19 -5.20
N THR A 193 6.11 15.33 -5.31
CA THR A 193 5.34 15.69 -6.51
C THR A 193 6.24 15.71 -7.76
N CYS A 194 7.42 16.33 -7.67
CA CYS A 194 8.40 16.30 -8.76
C CYS A 194 8.81 14.87 -9.11
N LEU A 195 9.14 14.03 -8.12
CA LEU A 195 9.50 12.64 -8.35
C LEU A 195 8.37 11.86 -9.04
N VAL A 196 7.13 12.00 -8.55
CA VAL A 196 5.94 11.30 -9.05
C VAL A 196 5.68 11.61 -10.53
N SER A 197 5.83 12.87 -10.95
CA SER A 197 5.69 13.25 -12.36
C SER A 197 6.76 12.66 -13.29
N ASN A 198 7.83 12.07 -12.73
CA ASN A 198 8.87 11.37 -13.48
C ASN A 198 8.70 9.83 -13.44
N LEU A 199 7.57 9.30 -12.94
CA LEU A 199 7.27 7.86 -12.86
C LEU A 199 6.17 7.45 -13.86
N PRO A 200 6.52 7.20 -15.13
CA PRO A 200 5.56 7.04 -16.23
C PRO A 200 4.65 5.81 -16.18
N PHE A 201 5.12 4.72 -15.58
CA PHE A 201 4.43 3.43 -15.54
C PHE A 201 3.89 3.13 -14.15
N LEU A 202 3.58 4.17 -13.36
CA LEU A 202 3.09 4.01 -12.01
C LEU A 202 1.67 3.42 -12.00
N GLU A 203 1.57 2.12 -11.72
CA GLU A 203 0.32 1.36 -11.66
C GLU A 203 -0.31 1.40 -10.25
N SER A 204 0.49 1.62 -9.20
CA SER A 204 0.02 1.63 -7.82
C SER A 204 0.63 2.75 -6.98
N LEU A 205 -0.22 3.49 -6.28
CA LEU A 205 0.14 4.54 -5.34
C LEU A 205 -0.39 4.21 -3.95
N ILE A 206 0.49 4.19 -2.96
CA ILE A 206 0.19 3.94 -1.55
C ILE A 206 0.65 5.15 -0.75
N ILE A 207 -0.25 5.78 -0.02
CA ILE A 207 0.00 6.94 0.83
C ILE A 207 -0.43 6.59 2.25
N GLU A 208 0.47 6.70 3.21
CA GLU A 208 0.23 6.34 4.60
C GLU A 208 0.74 7.40 5.57
N LYS A 209 -0.03 7.70 6.62
CA LYS A 209 0.39 8.55 7.76
C LYS A 209 0.90 9.94 7.34
N CYS A 210 0.45 10.46 6.19
CA CYS A 210 0.79 11.80 5.72
C CYS A 210 -0.02 12.85 6.47
N ASN A 211 0.48 13.22 7.64
CA ASN A 211 -0.12 14.24 8.49
C ASN A 211 0.09 15.64 7.87
N GLY A 212 -0.88 16.55 8.00
CA GLY A 212 -0.85 17.85 7.30
C GLY A 212 -1.74 17.89 6.05
N VAL A 213 -1.89 16.77 5.34
CA VAL A 213 -2.62 16.76 4.05
C VAL A 213 -4.11 17.03 4.28
N GLN A 214 -4.63 18.14 3.74
CA GLN A 214 -6.05 18.52 3.80
C GLN A 214 -6.80 18.11 2.53
N SER A 215 -6.23 18.41 1.37
CA SER A 215 -6.73 17.97 0.07
C SER A 215 -5.68 17.13 -0.64
N LEU A 216 -6.05 15.92 -1.06
CA LEU A 216 -5.22 15.09 -1.93
C LEU A 216 -5.85 15.05 -3.31
N VAL A 217 -5.09 15.50 -4.32
CA VAL A 217 -5.54 15.55 -5.71
C VAL A 217 -4.60 14.73 -6.57
N VAL A 218 -5.06 13.57 -7.03
CA VAL A 218 -4.35 12.70 -7.96
C VAL A 218 -4.92 12.95 -9.36
N GLN A 219 -4.12 13.57 -10.22
CA GLN A 219 -4.54 13.94 -11.58
C GLN A 219 -3.69 13.25 -12.62
N ASP A 220 -4.25 13.16 -13.83
CA ASP A 220 -3.57 12.59 -14.99
C ASP A 220 -3.09 11.15 -14.78
N ALA A 221 -3.86 10.39 -14.00
CA ALA A 221 -3.54 9.03 -13.59
C ALA A 221 -3.83 8.01 -14.71
N GLY A 222 -3.21 8.19 -15.88
CA GLY A 222 -3.54 7.44 -17.10
C GLY A 222 -3.39 5.91 -16.98
N VAL A 223 -2.42 5.44 -16.18
CA VAL A 223 -2.11 4.01 -16.00
C VAL A 223 -2.29 3.53 -14.56
N LEU A 224 -2.72 4.39 -13.64
CA LEU A 224 -2.81 4.06 -12.21
C LEU A 224 -4.04 3.17 -11.94
N GLN A 225 -3.81 1.91 -11.60
CA GLN A 225 -4.87 0.92 -11.35
C GLN A 225 -5.20 0.77 -9.87
N LYS A 226 -4.28 1.17 -8.98
CA LYS A 226 -4.40 0.95 -7.54
C LYS A 226 -4.05 2.20 -6.74
N LEU A 227 -5.00 2.65 -5.92
CA LEU A 227 -4.83 3.77 -4.99
C LEU A 227 -5.16 3.32 -3.57
N ILE A 228 -4.18 3.47 -2.67
CA ILE A 228 -4.33 3.19 -1.26
C ILE A 228 -4.00 4.45 -0.46
N VAL A 229 -4.90 4.88 0.42
CA VAL A 229 -4.69 6.01 1.33
C VAL A 229 -5.06 5.59 2.75
N LEU A 230 -4.10 5.62 3.68
CA LEU A 230 -4.25 5.08 5.03
C LEU A 230 -3.84 6.11 6.09
N ASP A 231 -4.68 6.27 7.11
CA ASP A 231 -4.36 6.96 8.36
C ASP A 231 -3.82 8.39 8.14
N CYS A 232 -4.43 9.15 7.23
CA CYS A 232 -4.18 10.59 7.02
C CYS A 232 -5.25 11.42 7.77
N PRO A 233 -5.02 11.83 9.03
CA PRO A 233 -6.09 12.27 9.95
C PRO A 233 -6.72 13.62 9.60
N GLN A 234 -5.98 14.50 8.93
CA GLN A 234 -6.42 15.86 8.57
C GLN A 234 -7.03 15.95 7.16
N LEU A 235 -7.06 14.83 6.42
CA LEU A 235 -7.59 14.79 5.07
C LEU A 235 -9.10 15.09 5.09
N ARG A 236 -9.56 15.94 4.18
CA ARG A 236 -10.95 16.37 4.01
C ARG A 236 -11.48 16.07 2.63
N THR A 237 -10.63 16.14 1.61
CA THR A 237 -11.00 15.89 0.21
C THR A 237 -9.97 14.97 -0.45
N LEU A 238 -10.47 13.98 -1.19
CA LEU A 238 -9.66 13.12 -2.05
C LEU A 238 -10.24 13.19 -3.46
N SER A 239 -9.46 13.69 -4.41
CA SER A 239 -9.84 13.73 -5.81
C SER A 239 -8.95 12.82 -6.63
N PHE A 240 -9.57 12.02 -7.49
CA PHE A 240 -8.88 11.14 -8.42
C PHE A 240 -9.39 11.37 -9.84
N GLN A 241 -8.47 11.60 -10.77
CA GLN A 241 -8.73 11.74 -12.20
C GLN A 241 -7.90 10.71 -12.97
N GLY A 242 -8.57 9.75 -13.59
CA GLY A 242 -7.96 8.68 -14.38
C GLY A 242 -9.01 7.88 -15.16
N PRO A 243 -8.59 7.07 -16.15
CA PRO A 243 -9.50 6.31 -16.98
C PRO A 243 -9.97 5.00 -16.32
N HIS A 244 -9.12 4.36 -15.50
CA HIS A 244 -9.41 3.08 -14.86
C HIS A 244 -8.77 3.06 -13.47
N LEU A 245 -9.49 2.58 -12.45
CA LEU A 245 -8.95 2.31 -11.12
C LEU A 245 -9.65 1.05 -10.62
N GLY A 246 -8.94 -0.09 -10.60
CA GLY A 246 -9.50 -1.38 -10.21
C GLY A 246 -9.45 -1.64 -8.69
N CYS A 247 -8.49 -1.04 -7.99
CA CYS A 247 -8.32 -1.20 -6.54
C CYS A 247 -8.31 0.16 -5.84
N PHE A 248 -9.26 0.38 -4.94
CA PHE A 248 -9.33 1.58 -4.10
C PHE A 248 -9.44 1.20 -2.64
N ARG A 249 -8.46 1.61 -1.83
CA ARG A 249 -8.46 1.35 -0.39
C ARG A 249 -8.27 2.63 0.39
N TYR A 250 -9.20 2.89 1.30
CA TYR A 250 -9.20 4.04 2.17
C TYR A 250 -9.40 3.61 3.62
N ARG A 251 -8.56 4.16 4.51
CA ARG A 251 -8.74 4.07 5.96
C ARG A 251 -8.53 5.44 6.60
N GLY A 252 -9.50 5.90 7.37
CA GLY A 252 -9.44 7.21 8.02
C GLY A 252 -10.82 7.81 8.27
N ASN A 253 -10.87 9.10 8.62
CA ASN A 253 -12.13 9.81 8.77
C ASN A 253 -12.89 9.90 7.45
N LEU A 254 -14.21 10.06 7.49
CA LEU A 254 -14.97 10.24 6.25
C LEU A 254 -14.58 11.56 5.56
N VAL A 255 -14.18 11.47 4.29
CA VAL A 255 -13.80 12.61 3.44
C VAL A 255 -14.77 12.76 2.25
N SER A 256 -14.68 13.90 1.57
CA SER A 256 -15.33 14.10 0.28
C SER A 256 -14.47 13.48 -0.83
N PHE A 257 -15.01 12.44 -1.47
CA PHE A 257 -14.39 11.78 -2.62
C PHE A 257 -14.91 12.41 -3.91
N ARG A 258 -13.98 12.83 -4.78
CA ARG A 258 -14.28 13.37 -6.11
C ARG A 258 -13.61 12.55 -7.19
N PHE A 259 -14.41 11.85 -7.98
CA PHE A 259 -13.94 10.98 -9.03
C PHE A 259 -14.22 11.59 -10.39
N LYS A 260 -13.18 11.72 -11.21
CA LYS A 260 -13.26 12.28 -12.55
C LYS A 260 -12.82 11.23 -13.56
N GLY A 261 -13.79 10.55 -14.16
CA GLY A 261 -13.53 9.58 -15.21
C GLY A 261 -13.01 10.28 -16.46
N CYS A 262 -11.82 9.91 -16.93
CA CYS A 262 -11.37 10.27 -18.27
C CYS A 262 -11.96 9.26 -19.26
N CYS A 263 -13.17 9.52 -19.77
CA CYS A 263 -13.72 8.70 -20.84
C CYS A 263 -12.87 8.90 -22.10
N GLY A 264 -12.21 7.84 -22.57
CA GLY A 264 -11.54 7.80 -23.87
C GLY A 264 -12.52 7.63 -25.04
N CYS A 265 -13.74 8.17 -24.93
CA CYS A 265 -14.74 8.08 -25.98
C CYS A 265 -14.34 9.02 -27.13
N SER A 266 -13.45 8.54 -28.00
CA SER A 266 -13.32 9.05 -29.36
C SER A 266 -14.48 8.51 -30.19
N ASP A 267 -15.41 9.38 -30.58
CA ASP A 267 -16.20 9.33 -31.81
C ASP A 267 -17.16 8.15 -32.09
N ILE A 268 -17.65 7.37 -31.11
CA ILE A 268 -18.63 6.31 -31.42
C ILE A 268 -19.93 6.44 -30.59
N ASP A 269 -21.02 6.62 -31.35
CA ASP A 269 -22.45 6.46 -31.04
C ASP A 269 -23.22 7.60 -30.35
N ILE A 270 -23.28 8.74 -31.05
CA ILE A 270 -24.20 9.89 -30.78
C ILE A 270 -25.70 9.54 -30.97
N TYR A 271 -26.04 8.35 -31.51
CA TYR A 271 -27.45 7.93 -31.66
C TYR A 271 -27.95 7.00 -30.56
N SER A 272 -27.11 6.71 -29.58
CA SER A 272 -27.43 5.78 -28.52
C SER A 272 -27.77 6.57 -27.26
N GLN A 273 -29.02 6.49 -26.78
CA GLN A 273 -29.46 7.08 -25.50
C GLN A 273 -28.81 6.38 -24.28
N TYR A 274 -27.68 5.70 -24.47
CA TYR A 274 -26.96 5.04 -23.40
C TYR A 274 -26.05 6.06 -22.75
N THR A 275 -26.33 6.33 -21.48
CA THR A 275 -25.49 7.09 -20.57
C THR A 275 -24.03 6.70 -20.79
N CYS A 276 -23.17 7.63 -21.20
CA CYS A 276 -21.73 7.43 -21.17
C CYS A 276 -21.39 6.90 -19.76
N GLU A 277 -20.92 5.65 -19.66
CA GLU A 277 -20.57 5.02 -18.39
C GLU A 277 -19.25 5.62 -17.90
N CYS A 278 -19.27 6.91 -17.56
CA CYS A 278 -18.21 7.62 -16.87
C CYS A 278 -18.18 7.14 -15.41
N GLY A 279 -17.90 5.86 -15.19
CA GLY A 279 -17.76 5.24 -13.88
C GLY A 279 -16.33 4.77 -13.67
N ILE A 280 -15.87 4.82 -12.42
CA ILE A 280 -14.66 4.09 -12.05
C ILE A 280 -15.08 2.64 -11.80
N PHE A 281 -14.58 1.72 -12.63
CA PHE A 281 -14.81 0.29 -12.47
C PHE A 281 -13.87 -0.26 -11.41
N LEU A 282 -14.41 -0.49 -10.20
CA LEU A 282 -13.67 -1.05 -9.07
C LEU A 282 -13.93 -2.56 -8.95
N GLU A 283 -12.87 -3.33 -8.75
CA GLU A 283 -12.92 -4.77 -8.47
C GLU A 283 -12.67 -5.07 -6.99
N ASP A 284 -11.78 -4.30 -6.34
CA ASP A 284 -11.38 -4.44 -4.94
C ASP A 284 -11.50 -3.10 -4.22
N VAL A 285 -12.41 -3.03 -3.25
CA VAL A 285 -12.73 -1.81 -2.50
C VAL A 285 -12.57 -2.03 -1.01
N MET A 286 -11.79 -1.15 -0.36
CA MET A 286 -11.72 -1.10 1.09
C MET A 286 -12.13 0.28 1.59
N LEU A 287 -13.25 0.36 2.33
CA LEU A 287 -13.73 1.58 2.99
C LEU A 287 -13.77 1.37 4.51
N ASP A 288 -12.59 1.42 5.15
CA ASP A 288 -12.44 1.46 6.61
C ASP A 288 -12.59 2.90 7.10
N LEU A 289 -13.83 3.39 6.99
CA LEU A 289 -14.18 4.73 7.40
C LEU A 289 -14.36 4.71 8.92
N ARG A 290 -13.64 5.57 9.62
CA ARG A 290 -13.70 5.69 11.07
C ARG A 290 -14.95 6.47 11.46
N GLN A 291 -15.00 7.78 11.31
CA GLN A 291 -16.23 8.54 11.51
C GLN A 291 -16.23 9.83 10.69
N GLY A 292 -17.41 10.38 10.40
CA GLY A 292 -17.54 11.73 9.86
C GLY A 292 -18.95 12.06 9.37
N LEU A 293 -19.14 13.30 8.91
CA LEU A 293 -20.43 13.81 8.49
C LEU A 293 -20.71 13.47 7.02
N LEU A 294 -21.79 12.74 6.76
CA LEU A 294 -22.29 12.52 5.42
C LEU A 294 -22.99 13.76 4.87
N THR A 295 -22.36 14.37 3.87
CA THR A 295 -22.90 15.48 3.11
C THR A 295 -23.30 15.04 1.71
N GLN A 296 -24.02 15.89 0.99
CA GLN A 296 -24.36 15.61 -0.41
C GLN A 296 -23.11 15.51 -1.30
N TRP A 297 -21.99 16.09 -0.88
CA TRP A 297 -20.70 16.10 -1.61
C TRP A 297 -19.73 15.01 -1.15
N THR A 298 -20.22 14.00 -0.41
CA THR A 298 -19.33 12.94 0.11
C THR A 298 -18.76 12.09 -1.04
N TRP A 299 -19.51 11.90 -2.12
CA TRP A 299 -19.15 11.02 -3.23
C TRP A 299 -19.62 11.62 -4.55
N ASP A 300 -18.79 12.46 -5.15
CA ASP A 300 -19.12 13.20 -6.37
C ASP A 300 -18.41 12.64 -7.59
N PHE A 301 -19.13 12.60 -8.71
CA PHE A 301 -18.58 12.28 -10.02
C PHE A 301 -18.62 13.52 -10.91
N GLU A 302 -17.46 13.95 -11.38
CA GLU A 302 -17.31 15.04 -12.35
C GLU A 302 -17.14 14.46 -13.75
N THR A 303 -18.03 14.83 -14.67
CA THR A 303 -17.92 14.56 -16.10
C THR A 303 -17.30 15.78 -16.79
N ASN A 304 -16.25 15.58 -17.58
CA ASN A 304 -15.68 16.65 -18.41
C ASN A 304 -16.61 16.87 -19.61
N THR A 305 -17.21 18.04 -19.73
CA THR A 305 -18.06 18.43 -20.88
C THR A 305 -17.41 19.52 -21.73
N ASP A 306 -16.11 19.43 -22.01
CA ASP A 306 -15.47 20.28 -23.02
C ASP A 306 -15.37 19.50 -24.33
N HIS A 307 -16.50 19.38 -25.04
CA HIS A 307 -16.53 18.82 -26.39
C HIS A 307 -16.31 19.95 -27.41
N PRO A 308 -15.26 19.89 -28.28
CA PRO A 308 -14.90 21.00 -29.15
C PRO A 308 -15.95 21.35 -30.22
N TYR A 309 -16.90 20.45 -30.51
CA TYR A 309 -17.94 20.65 -31.52
C TYR A 309 -19.33 21.03 -30.98
N PHE A 310 -19.53 20.99 -29.66
CA PHE A 310 -20.78 21.41 -29.03
C PHE A 310 -20.46 22.18 -27.75
N PRO A 311 -20.45 23.52 -27.77
CA PRO A 311 -20.51 24.30 -26.53
C PRO A 311 -21.90 24.05 -25.93
N SER A 312 -22.02 23.01 -25.10
CA SER A 312 -23.30 22.60 -24.53
C SER A 312 -23.82 23.67 -23.58
N GLN A 313 -24.98 24.24 -23.90
CA GLN A 313 -25.87 24.81 -22.90
C GLN A 313 -26.24 23.70 -21.90
N GLY A 314 -25.53 23.65 -20.77
CA GLY A 314 -25.82 22.76 -19.65
C GLY A 314 -24.72 21.75 -19.39
N SER A 315 -23.93 22.02 -18.34
CA SER A 315 -23.11 21.01 -17.67
C SER A 315 -24.04 19.88 -17.17
N TYR A 316 -23.90 18.67 -17.71
CA TYR A 316 -24.49 17.48 -17.11
C TYR A 316 -23.66 17.09 -15.89
N HIS A 317 -23.71 17.89 -14.82
CA HIS A 317 -23.21 17.50 -13.52
C HIS A 317 -23.93 16.21 -13.08
N CYS A 318 -23.22 15.08 -13.14
CA CYS A 318 -23.56 13.90 -12.33
C CYS A 318 -23.14 14.09 -10.85
N GLY A 319 -22.90 15.33 -10.44
CA GLY A 319 -22.63 15.70 -9.06
C GLY A 319 -23.82 15.39 -8.16
N CYS A 320 -23.53 15.05 -6.91
CA CYS A 320 -24.54 14.64 -5.96
C CYS A 320 -25.21 15.87 -5.34
N THR A 321 -26.14 16.45 -6.09
CA THR A 321 -26.90 17.64 -5.64
C THR A 321 -27.79 17.36 -4.43
N THR A 322 -28.01 16.09 -4.08
CA THR A 322 -28.77 15.65 -2.91
C THR A 322 -28.08 14.47 -2.24
N LYS A 323 -28.35 14.23 -0.96
CA LYS A 323 -27.85 13.05 -0.23
C LYS A 323 -28.30 11.73 -0.88
N ASP A 324 -29.52 11.67 -1.41
CA ASP A 324 -30.04 10.50 -2.13
C ASP A 324 -29.19 10.16 -3.37
N LYS A 325 -28.86 11.17 -4.18
CA LYS A 325 -27.96 10.98 -5.33
C LYS A 325 -26.57 10.51 -4.89
N CYS A 326 -26.01 11.10 -3.82
CA CYS A 326 -24.74 10.67 -3.23
C CYS A 326 -24.76 9.17 -2.89
N PHE A 327 -25.83 8.71 -2.25
CA PHE A 327 -25.95 7.31 -1.88
C PHE A 327 -26.10 6.38 -3.09
N LYS A 328 -26.86 6.79 -4.11
CA LYS A 328 -26.96 6.04 -5.37
C LYS A 328 -25.61 5.95 -6.09
N SER A 329 -24.82 7.02 -6.07
CA SER A 329 -23.46 7.05 -6.61
C SER A 329 -22.52 6.10 -5.86
N ILE A 330 -22.55 6.10 -4.53
CA ILE A 330 -21.79 5.13 -3.70
C ILE A 330 -22.18 3.71 -4.09
N LEU A 331 -23.48 3.40 -4.07
CA LEU A 331 -23.99 2.08 -4.39
C LEU A 331 -23.55 1.61 -5.78
N ARG A 332 -23.74 2.43 -6.82
CA ARG A 332 -23.30 2.11 -8.18
C ARG A 332 -21.81 1.80 -8.27
N THR A 333 -20.99 2.46 -7.44
CA THR A 333 -19.53 2.31 -7.41
C THR A 333 -19.11 0.97 -6.79
N ILE A 334 -19.82 0.50 -5.76
CA ILE A 334 -19.42 -0.69 -4.99
C ILE A 334 -20.25 -1.95 -5.30
N ASP A 335 -21.34 -1.83 -6.07
CA ASP A 335 -22.26 -2.95 -6.34
C ASP A 335 -21.65 -4.06 -7.21
N TRP A 336 -20.64 -3.74 -8.02
CA TRP A 336 -20.01 -4.65 -8.98
C TRP A 336 -18.67 -5.23 -8.51
N VAL A 337 -18.27 -4.94 -7.27
CA VAL A 337 -16.96 -5.34 -6.74
C VAL A 337 -16.91 -6.83 -6.41
N THR A 338 -15.73 -7.41 -6.50
CA THR A 338 -15.47 -8.82 -6.13
C THR A 338 -14.99 -8.96 -4.69
N SER A 339 -14.33 -7.93 -4.16
CA SER A 339 -13.89 -7.82 -2.77
C SER A 339 -14.31 -6.48 -2.18
N LEU A 340 -14.94 -6.51 -1.00
CA LEU A 340 -15.43 -5.31 -0.31
C LEU A 340 -15.06 -5.34 1.16
N THR A 341 -14.46 -4.26 1.66
CA THR A 341 -14.37 -3.95 3.08
C THR A 341 -15.28 -2.79 3.42
N ILE A 342 -16.12 -2.96 4.43
CA ILE A 342 -17.05 -1.94 4.87
C ILE A 342 -17.29 -2.00 6.39
N CYS A 343 -17.45 -0.83 7.00
CA CYS A 343 -17.84 -0.70 8.40
C CYS A 343 -19.36 -0.68 8.55
N ARG A 344 -19.91 -1.29 9.63
CA ARG A 344 -21.36 -1.29 9.90
C ARG A 344 -21.96 0.11 9.85
N TRP A 345 -21.38 1.08 10.55
CA TRP A 345 -21.94 2.44 10.63
C TRP A 345 -22.12 3.07 9.24
N PHE A 346 -21.17 2.83 8.32
CA PHE A 346 -21.23 3.41 6.99
C PHE A 346 -22.41 2.80 6.25
N PHE A 347 -22.54 1.48 6.27
CA PHE A 347 -23.70 0.78 5.73
C PHE A 347 -25.03 1.33 6.29
N GLU A 348 -25.16 1.50 7.60
CA GLU A 348 -26.39 2.01 8.22
C GLU A 348 -26.76 3.41 7.74
N LYS A 349 -25.76 4.29 7.59
CA LYS A 349 -25.98 5.71 7.28
C LYS A 349 -26.12 6.00 5.79
N THR A 350 -25.49 5.20 4.91
CA THR A 350 -25.45 5.48 3.46
C THR A 350 -26.29 4.52 2.65
N ILE A 351 -26.15 3.22 2.89
CA ILE A 351 -26.61 2.20 1.96
C ILE A 351 -27.99 1.68 2.38
N CYS A 352 -28.17 1.42 3.68
CA CYS A 352 -29.35 0.75 4.23
C CYS A 352 -30.67 1.43 3.85
N LYS A 353 -30.76 2.77 3.84
CA LYS A 353 -32.02 3.44 3.50
C LYS A 353 -32.41 3.38 2.00
N ASN A 354 -31.43 3.30 1.11
CA ASN A 354 -31.66 3.41 -0.33
C ASN A 354 -31.98 2.07 -0.98
N LEU A 355 -31.37 0.99 -0.48
CA LEU A 355 -31.54 -0.35 -1.06
C LEU A 355 -32.98 -0.85 -1.00
N PHE A 356 -33.67 -0.59 0.11
CA PHE A 356 -35.05 -1.07 0.34
C PHE A 356 -36.13 -0.08 -0.10
N SER A 357 -35.73 1.02 -0.75
CA SER A 357 -36.63 1.91 -1.49
C SER A 357 -36.75 1.52 -2.97
N SER A 358 -35.98 0.52 -3.43
CA SER A 358 -35.93 0.05 -4.82
C SER A 358 -36.98 -1.03 -5.09
N SER A 359 -37.47 -1.12 -6.32
CA SER A 359 -38.36 -2.20 -6.77
C SER A 359 -37.64 -3.55 -6.95
N LYS A 360 -36.30 -3.55 -6.95
CA LYS A 360 -35.50 -4.76 -7.05
C LYS A 360 -35.40 -5.46 -5.68
N GLY A 361 -35.43 -6.79 -5.70
CA GLY A 361 -35.18 -7.60 -4.50
C GLY A 361 -33.77 -7.40 -3.94
N PRO A 362 -33.56 -7.61 -2.62
CA PRO A 362 -32.28 -7.39 -1.95
C PRO A 362 -31.13 -8.22 -2.56
N GLU A 363 -31.43 -9.42 -3.07
CA GLU A 363 -30.46 -10.36 -3.66
C GLU A 363 -29.89 -9.89 -5.01
N SER A 364 -30.42 -8.80 -5.58
CA SER A 364 -29.94 -8.25 -6.85
C SER A 364 -28.67 -7.39 -6.71
N TYR A 365 -28.34 -6.97 -5.49
CA TYR A 365 -27.15 -6.19 -5.20
C TYR A 365 -25.94 -7.10 -4.98
N PHE A 366 -24.73 -6.56 -5.08
CA PHE A 366 -23.46 -7.22 -4.77
C PHE A 366 -23.33 -8.66 -5.32
N SER A 367 -23.91 -8.91 -6.49
CA SER A 367 -24.01 -10.26 -7.06
C SER A 367 -22.65 -10.87 -7.44
N GLN A 368 -21.65 -10.02 -7.68
CA GLN A 368 -20.27 -10.42 -7.99
C GLN A 368 -19.39 -10.56 -6.73
N LEU A 369 -19.90 -10.17 -5.56
CA LEU A 369 -19.09 -10.14 -4.35
C LEU A 369 -18.74 -11.56 -3.88
N LYS A 370 -17.44 -11.83 -3.80
CA LYS A 370 -16.88 -13.11 -3.35
C LYS A 370 -16.25 -13.01 -1.96
N GLU A 371 -15.66 -11.87 -1.64
CA GLU A 371 -14.98 -11.63 -0.37
C GLU A 371 -15.58 -10.41 0.33
N LEU A 372 -16.09 -10.61 1.55
CA LEU A 372 -16.61 -9.54 2.39
C LEU A 372 -15.78 -9.41 3.66
N TRP A 373 -15.24 -8.21 3.89
CA TRP A 373 -14.63 -7.79 5.14
C TRP A 373 -15.56 -6.82 5.87
N TRP A 374 -16.14 -7.29 6.97
CA TRP A 374 -17.03 -6.52 7.82
C TRP A 374 -16.28 -6.01 9.05
N ILE A 375 -16.31 -4.70 9.27
CA ILE A 375 -15.68 -4.05 10.43
C ILE A 375 -16.76 -3.53 11.39
N ASP A 376 -16.61 -3.84 12.68
CA ASP A 376 -17.48 -3.30 13.72
C ASP A 376 -16.72 -2.92 15.00
N CYS A 377 -17.26 -1.95 15.74
CA CYS A 377 -16.71 -1.52 17.04
C CYS A 377 -17.24 -2.37 18.21
N SER A 378 -18.41 -2.98 18.05
CA SER A 378 -19.03 -3.90 19.01
C SER A 378 -19.80 -5.01 18.26
N MET A 379 -20.06 -6.14 18.91
CA MET A 379 -20.89 -7.21 18.33
C MET A 379 -22.02 -7.59 19.29
N THR A 380 -22.96 -6.64 19.45
CA THR A 380 -24.24 -6.93 20.11
C THR A 380 -25.13 -7.77 19.20
N ARG A 381 -26.21 -8.36 19.74
CA ARG A 381 -27.21 -9.08 18.94
C ARG A 381 -27.71 -8.23 17.76
N HIS A 382 -28.00 -6.96 18.03
CA HIS A 382 -28.46 -6.02 17.03
C HIS A 382 -27.42 -5.80 15.91
N ASN A 383 -26.13 -5.66 16.26
CA ASN A 383 -25.08 -5.48 15.26
C ASN A 383 -24.93 -6.70 14.34
N ILE A 384 -25.08 -7.91 14.91
CA ILE A 384 -25.10 -9.14 14.12
C ILE A 384 -26.29 -9.14 13.17
N ASP A 385 -27.48 -8.71 13.62
CA ASP A 385 -28.65 -8.63 12.75
C ASP A 385 -28.45 -7.63 11.59
N VAL A 386 -27.70 -6.55 11.80
CA VAL A 386 -27.29 -5.63 10.72
C VAL A 386 -26.32 -6.30 9.73
N LEU A 387 -25.36 -7.10 10.21
CA LEU A 387 -24.49 -7.91 9.34
C LEU A 387 -25.32 -8.93 8.54
N LEU A 388 -26.26 -9.63 9.17
CA LEU A 388 -27.16 -10.58 8.49
C LEU A 388 -27.97 -9.88 7.41
N CYS A 389 -28.49 -8.67 7.69
CA CYS A 389 -29.18 -7.83 6.71
C CYS A 389 -28.28 -7.50 5.52
N PHE A 390 -27.00 -7.18 5.74
CA PHE A 390 -26.04 -6.96 4.65
C PHE A 390 -25.79 -8.24 3.84
N LEU A 391 -25.60 -9.37 4.51
CA LEU A 391 -25.35 -10.66 3.86
C LEU A 391 -26.50 -11.10 2.95
N LYS A 392 -27.75 -10.69 3.23
CA LYS A 392 -28.89 -10.92 2.34
C LYS A 392 -28.74 -10.23 0.97
N LEU A 393 -27.89 -9.19 0.91
CA LEU A 393 -27.55 -8.50 -0.32
C LEU A 393 -26.40 -9.16 -1.07
N CYS A 394 -25.77 -10.21 -0.54
CA CYS A 394 -24.53 -10.77 -1.09
C CYS A 394 -24.66 -12.29 -1.29
N PRO A 395 -25.50 -12.75 -2.23
CA PRO A 395 -25.87 -14.17 -2.33
C PRO A 395 -24.69 -15.09 -2.68
N ASN A 396 -23.66 -14.56 -3.34
CA ASN A 396 -22.54 -15.34 -3.88
C ASN A 396 -21.24 -15.25 -3.05
N VAL A 397 -21.32 -14.74 -1.82
CA VAL A 397 -20.15 -14.59 -0.95
C VAL A 397 -19.54 -15.94 -0.59
N GLU A 398 -18.22 -16.05 -0.76
CA GLU A 398 -17.47 -17.28 -0.51
C GLU A 398 -16.59 -17.18 0.74
N ARG A 399 -16.16 -15.95 1.08
CA ARG A 399 -15.30 -15.68 2.23
C ARG A 399 -15.85 -14.50 3.01
N LEU A 400 -16.13 -14.73 4.29
CA LEU A 400 -16.59 -13.72 5.22
C LEU A 400 -15.52 -13.48 6.29
N TYR A 401 -15.06 -12.25 6.40
CA TYR A 401 -14.13 -11.81 7.43
C TYR A 401 -14.82 -10.80 8.34
N VAL A 402 -14.97 -11.14 9.61
CA VAL A 402 -15.58 -10.26 10.62
C VAL A 402 -14.49 -9.78 11.55
N THR A 403 -14.25 -8.47 11.52
CA THR A 403 -13.18 -7.80 12.26
C THR A 403 -13.78 -6.87 13.31
N MET A 404 -13.36 -7.10 14.56
CA MET A 404 -13.67 -6.25 15.69
C MET A 404 -12.57 -5.21 15.90
N ASP A 405 -12.94 -3.94 15.81
CA ASP A 405 -12.06 -2.81 16.11
C ASP A 405 -12.74 -1.82 17.04
N PRO A 406 -12.53 -1.93 18.37
CA PRO A 406 -13.14 -1.00 19.32
C PRO A 406 -12.78 0.48 19.08
N LYS A 407 -11.71 0.76 18.33
CA LYS A 407 -11.25 2.11 18.02
C LYS A 407 -11.77 2.63 16.68
N CYS A 408 -12.50 1.83 15.90
CA CYS A 408 -12.90 2.25 14.56
C CYS A 408 -13.90 3.43 14.58
N TYR A 409 -14.94 3.36 15.41
CA TYR A 409 -15.94 4.43 15.56
C TYR A 409 -16.72 4.32 16.86
N ASN A 410 -17.31 5.44 17.29
CA ASN A 410 -18.06 5.52 18.53
C ASN A 410 -19.54 5.86 18.27
N LEU A 411 -20.33 4.87 17.84
CA LEU A 411 -21.75 5.03 17.51
C LEU A 411 -22.58 3.79 17.92
N THR A 412 -23.69 4.05 18.60
CA THR A 412 -24.78 3.07 18.76
C THR A 412 -25.55 2.92 17.46
N SER A 413 -26.03 1.70 17.17
CA SER A 413 -26.85 1.45 15.98
C SER A 413 -28.01 2.43 15.87
N SER A 414 -28.28 2.86 14.64
CA SER A 414 -29.40 3.74 14.33
C SER A 414 -30.50 3.08 13.50
N ILE A 415 -30.35 1.78 13.19
CA ILE A 415 -31.38 1.02 12.48
C ILE A 415 -32.48 0.60 13.46
N PRO A 416 -33.75 0.91 13.18
CA PRO A 416 -34.87 0.43 13.97
C PRO A 416 -35.02 -1.11 13.93
N GLU A 417 -35.32 -1.76 15.06
CA GLU A 417 -35.45 -3.23 15.12
C GLU A 417 -36.57 -3.78 14.22
N ASN A 418 -37.66 -3.04 14.06
CA ASN A 418 -38.74 -3.38 13.14
C ASN A 418 -38.26 -3.43 11.67
N PHE A 419 -37.27 -2.63 11.30
CA PHE A 419 -36.69 -2.65 9.96
C PHE A 419 -35.88 -3.94 9.71
N LEU A 420 -35.10 -4.36 10.70
CA LEU A 420 -34.33 -5.62 10.62
C LEU A 420 -35.25 -6.84 10.58
N ALA A 421 -36.39 -6.80 11.28
CA ALA A 421 -37.40 -7.86 11.23
C ALA A 421 -38.04 -8.00 9.84
N ILE A 422 -38.20 -6.91 9.09
CA ILE A 422 -38.75 -6.91 7.72
C ILE A 422 -37.74 -7.48 6.72
N VAL A 423 -36.47 -7.06 6.80
CA VAL A 423 -35.45 -7.55 5.88
C VAL A 423 -35.09 -9.00 6.18
N GLY A 424 -34.98 -9.36 7.46
CA GLY A 424 -34.62 -10.70 7.90
C GLY A 424 -33.18 -11.10 7.55
N ALA A 425 -32.79 -12.30 8.00
CA ALA A 425 -31.55 -12.94 7.59
C ALA A 425 -31.70 -13.62 6.22
N PRO A 426 -30.60 -13.85 5.47
CA PRO A 426 -30.64 -14.72 4.30
C PRO A 426 -31.06 -16.14 4.71
N GLU A 427 -31.74 -16.85 3.80
CA GLU A 427 -32.16 -18.24 4.04
C GLU A 427 -30.95 -19.18 4.11
N ASN A 428 -30.01 -19.05 3.17
CA ASN A 428 -28.73 -19.72 3.18
C ASN A 428 -27.70 -18.93 2.35
N LEU A 429 -26.41 -19.26 2.54
CA LEU A 429 -25.27 -18.81 1.78
C LEU A 429 -24.48 -20.03 1.34
N ASN A 430 -25.04 -20.81 0.41
CA ASN A 430 -24.46 -22.09 -0.01
C ASN A 430 -23.08 -21.98 -0.69
N GLY A 431 -22.67 -20.77 -1.08
CA GLY A 431 -21.32 -20.52 -1.59
C GLY A 431 -20.26 -20.31 -0.50
N LEU A 432 -20.65 -20.13 0.76
CA LEU A 432 -19.74 -19.73 1.83
C LEU A 432 -18.80 -20.87 2.22
N LYS A 433 -17.50 -20.63 2.06
CA LYS A 433 -16.42 -21.61 2.32
C LYS A 433 -15.68 -21.30 3.62
N VAL A 434 -15.45 -20.02 3.91
CA VAL A 434 -14.61 -19.58 5.03
C VAL A 434 -15.27 -18.44 5.80
N VAL A 435 -15.25 -18.54 7.12
CA VAL A 435 -15.60 -17.46 8.04
C VAL A 435 -14.42 -17.19 8.95
N LYS A 436 -13.86 -15.99 8.92
CA LYS A 436 -12.77 -15.59 9.83
C LYS A 436 -13.28 -14.58 10.84
N LEU A 437 -13.03 -14.83 12.11
CA LEU A 437 -13.32 -13.91 13.22
C LEU A 437 -12.00 -13.37 13.78
N GLU A 438 -11.85 -12.04 13.85
CA GLU A 438 -10.62 -11.38 14.31
C GLU A 438 -10.92 -10.19 15.23
N GLY A 439 -10.09 -9.97 16.26
CA GLY A 439 -10.20 -8.84 17.19
C GLY A 439 -11.20 -9.00 18.35
N PHE A 440 -11.76 -10.19 18.55
CA PHE A 440 -12.76 -10.44 19.60
C PHE A 440 -12.13 -10.58 20.99
N VAL A 441 -12.79 -9.99 22.00
CA VAL A 441 -12.38 -10.11 23.41
C VAL A 441 -12.93 -11.42 23.98
N GLY A 442 -12.18 -12.50 23.77
CA GLY A 442 -12.44 -13.81 24.37
C GLY A 442 -13.34 -14.74 23.53
N GLU A 443 -13.17 -16.03 23.78
CA GLU A 443 -13.74 -17.12 22.97
C GLU A 443 -15.29 -17.17 23.01
N GLN A 444 -15.91 -16.72 24.11
CA GLN A 444 -17.37 -16.74 24.26
C GLN A 444 -18.07 -15.83 23.24
N MET A 445 -17.49 -14.67 22.92
CA MET A 445 -18.07 -13.75 21.93
C MET A 445 -17.93 -14.30 20.51
N GLU A 446 -16.80 -14.95 20.22
CA GLU A 446 -16.57 -15.62 18.93
C GLU A 446 -17.56 -16.76 18.72
N ILE A 447 -17.79 -17.58 19.75
CA ILE A 447 -18.82 -18.64 19.73
C ILE A 447 -20.21 -18.03 19.53
N PHE A 448 -20.52 -16.92 20.20
CA PHE A 448 -21.82 -16.25 20.06
C PHE A 448 -22.07 -15.79 18.62
N VAL A 449 -21.11 -15.13 17.99
CA VAL A 449 -21.21 -14.72 16.57
C VAL A 449 -21.31 -15.92 15.65
N ALA A 450 -20.42 -16.91 15.82
CA ALA A 450 -20.43 -18.12 15.00
C ALA A 450 -21.80 -18.82 15.05
N ARG A 451 -22.41 -18.96 16.24
CA ARG A 451 -23.75 -19.56 16.40
C ARG A 451 -24.84 -18.83 15.64
N ARG A 452 -24.76 -17.50 15.51
CA ARG A 452 -25.74 -16.71 14.76
C ARG A 452 -25.57 -16.88 13.25
N LEU A 453 -24.37 -17.23 12.79
CA LEU A 453 -24.06 -17.49 11.38
C LEU A 453 -24.35 -18.94 10.96
N VAL A 454 -24.32 -19.92 11.88
CA VAL A 454 -24.60 -21.35 11.59
C VAL A 454 -25.84 -21.60 10.72
N PRO A 455 -27.00 -20.95 10.97
CA PRO A 455 -28.18 -21.16 10.13
C PRO A 455 -27.97 -20.82 8.65
N LEU A 456 -27.03 -19.91 8.33
CA LEU A 456 -26.75 -19.50 6.96
C LEU A 456 -25.97 -20.55 6.17
N PHE A 457 -25.31 -21.49 6.84
CA PHE A 457 -24.38 -22.38 6.16
C PHE A 457 -25.11 -23.46 5.34
N GLY A 458 -26.38 -23.74 5.65
CA GLY A 458 -27.15 -24.77 4.98
C GLY A 458 -26.51 -26.15 5.14
N GLU A 459 -26.30 -26.84 4.01
CA GLU A 459 -25.57 -28.11 3.96
C GLU A 459 -24.05 -27.93 3.96
N ASN A 460 -23.58 -26.71 3.67
CA ASN A 460 -22.16 -26.41 3.74
C ASN A 460 -21.75 -26.24 5.19
N ASN A 461 -20.54 -26.67 5.52
CA ASN A 461 -19.97 -26.50 6.85
C ASN A 461 -18.67 -25.69 6.70
N PRO A 462 -18.76 -24.36 6.56
CA PRO A 462 -17.61 -23.54 6.27
C PRO A 462 -16.57 -23.62 7.38
N VAL A 463 -15.31 -23.42 7.00
CA VAL A 463 -14.21 -23.36 7.95
C VAL A 463 -14.32 -22.05 8.74
N ILE A 464 -14.76 -22.14 10.00
CA ILE A 464 -14.73 -20.98 10.91
C ILE A 464 -13.35 -20.90 11.55
N ILE A 465 -12.61 -19.84 11.28
CA ILE A 465 -11.27 -19.58 11.78
C ILE A 465 -11.34 -18.44 12.80
N SER A 466 -10.84 -18.67 14.01
CA SER A 466 -10.59 -17.62 15.00
C SER A 466 -9.09 -17.53 15.30
N LYS A 467 -8.60 -16.31 15.59
CA LYS A 467 -7.30 -16.08 16.21
C LYS A 467 -7.49 -15.82 17.70
N SER A 468 -6.97 -16.73 18.54
CA SER A 468 -6.73 -16.39 19.96
C SER A 468 -5.56 -15.39 20.08
N TYR A 469 -5.36 -14.76 21.24
CA TYR A 469 -4.15 -13.96 21.53
C TYR A 469 -2.88 -14.82 21.27
N GLY A 470 -2.26 -14.65 20.09
CA GLY A 470 -1.18 -15.50 19.58
C GLY A 470 -1.45 -15.99 18.15
N LYS A 471 -0.42 -16.37 17.40
CA LYS A 471 -0.50 -16.75 15.97
C LYS A 471 -1.27 -18.05 15.68
N CYS A 472 -2.04 -18.55 16.64
CA CYS A 472 -2.68 -19.85 16.61
C CYS A 472 -4.08 -19.76 16.02
N LEU A 473 -4.32 -20.53 14.95
CA LEU A 473 -5.63 -20.66 14.31
C LEU A 473 -6.43 -21.75 15.01
N LYS A 474 -7.71 -21.46 15.28
CA LYS A 474 -8.65 -22.46 15.80
C LYS A 474 -9.84 -22.61 14.88
N HIS A 475 -10.32 -23.84 14.73
CA HIS A 475 -11.51 -24.19 13.98
C HIS A 475 -12.66 -24.60 14.89
N LEU A 476 -13.87 -24.09 14.63
CA LEU A 476 -15.05 -24.45 15.42
C LEU A 476 -15.54 -25.85 15.05
N VAL A 477 -15.57 -26.75 16.03
CA VAL A 477 -16.02 -28.14 15.84
C VAL A 477 -17.25 -28.40 16.70
N LYS A 478 -18.22 -29.14 16.17
CA LYS A 478 -19.38 -29.62 16.93
C LYS A 478 -18.93 -30.70 17.92
N VAL A 479 -19.40 -30.63 19.17
CA VAL A 479 -19.03 -31.55 20.24
C VAL A 479 -20.27 -32.27 20.77
N ASP A 480 -20.18 -33.60 20.86
CA ASP A 480 -21.22 -34.47 21.38
C ASP A 480 -21.07 -34.65 22.90
N LYS A 481 -21.54 -33.66 23.70
CA LYS A 481 -22.18 -33.80 25.04
C LYS A 481 -22.05 -32.54 25.92
N LEU A 482 -23.17 -32.21 26.57
CA LEU A 482 -23.30 -31.18 27.61
C LEU A 482 -22.69 -31.68 28.93
N GLU A 483 -21.78 -30.91 29.51
CA GLU A 483 -21.53 -30.93 30.95
C GLU A 483 -22.23 -29.71 31.58
N ASN A 484 -23.27 -30.01 32.36
CA ASN A 484 -23.91 -29.21 33.40
C ASN A 484 -24.29 -27.75 33.05
N ASN A 485 -25.59 -27.57 32.74
CA ASN A 485 -26.33 -26.31 32.73
C ASN A 485 -25.77 -25.14 31.91
N ALA A 486 -24.99 -25.43 30.87
CA ALA A 486 -24.65 -24.47 29.83
C ALA A 486 -24.98 -25.04 28.44
N THR A 487 -25.79 -24.31 27.69
CA THR A 487 -26.39 -24.61 26.38
C THR A 487 -25.37 -24.59 25.22
N TYR A 488 -24.33 -25.43 25.22
CA TYR A 488 -23.30 -25.37 24.16
C TYR A 488 -22.82 -26.74 23.64
N SER A 489 -22.92 -26.91 22.32
CA SER A 489 -22.51 -28.11 21.53
C SER A 489 -21.35 -27.83 20.57
N TYR A 490 -20.57 -26.77 20.78
CA TYR A 490 -19.46 -26.38 19.89
C TYR A 490 -18.25 -25.93 20.71
N LYS A 491 -17.05 -26.27 20.24
CA LYS A 491 -15.78 -25.86 20.85
C LYS A 491 -14.74 -25.61 19.77
N PHE A 492 -13.87 -24.62 19.97
CA PHE A 492 -12.72 -24.41 19.10
C PHE A 492 -11.63 -25.45 19.36
N LYS A 493 -11.15 -26.09 18.30
CA LYS A 493 -9.96 -26.95 18.31
C LYS A 493 -8.83 -26.26 17.56
N MET A 494 -7.61 -26.41 18.07
CA MET A 494 -6.40 -25.93 17.40
C MET A 494 -6.22 -26.66 16.07
N VAL A 495 -5.79 -25.93 15.03
CA VAL A 495 -5.49 -26.50 13.72
C VAL A 495 -4.05 -26.19 13.35
N GLU A 496 -3.25 -27.23 13.10
CA GLU A 496 -1.81 -27.08 12.82
C GLU A 496 -1.47 -26.89 11.34
N ASN A 497 -2.42 -27.03 10.41
CA ASN A 497 -2.18 -26.86 8.98
C ASN A 497 -3.42 -26.29 8.29
N VAL A 498 -3.59 -24.96 8.35
CA VAL A 498 -4.51 -24.29 7.42
C VAL A 498 -3.67 -23.84 6.23
N ASP A 499 -3.72 -24.62 5.16
CA ASP A 499 -3.04 -24.37 3.86
C ASP A 499 -3.73 -23.25 3.07
N GLU A 500 -4.17 -22.20 3.77
CA GLU A 500 -4.71 -21.00 3.15
C GLU A 500 -3.64 -19.91 3.25
N LYS A 501 -3.37 -19.24 2.12
CA LYS A 501 -2.80 -17.89 2.14
C LYS A 501 -3.82 -16.99 2.85
N ILE A 502 -3.86 -17.03 4.19
CA ILE A 502 -4.68 -16.14 5.00
C ILE A 502 -4.14 -14.75 4.72
N LEU A 503 -4.83 -14.04 3.85
CA LEU A 503 -4.56 -12.65 3.54
C LEU A 503 -4.65 -11.89 4.85
N TYR A 504 -3.52 -11.34 5.28
CA TYR A 504 -3.50 -10.37 6.35
C TYR A 504 -4.24 -9.14 5.85
N HIS A 505 -5.30 -8.75 6.55
CA HIS A 505 -5.98 -7.52 6.24
C HIS A 505 -5.12 -6.35 6.69
N ILE A 506 -4.98 -5.35 5.82
CA ILE A 506 -4.25 -4.10 6.12
C ILE A 506 -4.79 -3.43 7.40
N HIS A 507 -6.06 -3.67 7.73
CA HIS A 507 -6.70 -3.17 8.95
C HIS A 507 -6.02 -3.61 10.26
N MET A 508 -5.40 -4.80 10.32
CA MET A 508 -4.89 -5.38 11.58
C MET A 508 -3.36 -5.44 11.67
N ASN A 509 -2.65 -5.22 10.55
CA ASN A 509 -1.19 -5.19 10.51
C ASN A 509 -0.71 -3.77 10.18
N LEU A 510 -0.92 -2.83 11.10
CA LEU A 510 -0.19 -1.56 11.20
C LEU A 510 -0.30 -1.04 12.64
#